data_AF-A0A1A8LPR9-F1
#
_entry.id   AF-A0A1A8LPR9-F1
#
_cell.length_a   1.000
_cell.length_b   1.000
_cell.length_c   1.000
_cell.angle_alpha   90.00
_cell.angle_beta   90.00
_cell.angle_gamma   90.00
#
_symmetry.space_group_name_H-M   'P 1'
#
loop_
_entity.id
_entity.type
_entity.pdbx_description
1 polymer ?
#
loop_
_entity_poly.entity_id
_entity_poly.type
_entity_poly.pdbx_seq_one_letter_code
_entity_poly.pdbx_strand_id
1 'polypeptide(L)'
;QIVEVNGVDFTTLDHREAVKVLKGSRSLTITVLTGAGSELFMTDEERLAVEARRELERQELMRQKRVALETNKIIKEQQEKERQRKMEISQKVAEEEERYQKEMEKIEAVEKKHNRDWEEDWGAKERPKSPQRSRKSPSPSPPTVKTTPPQKTKSSLDEAASFAEEEEGEEDRHGFQKYVDDFDPYSMFSTDQIAGRDVRLLKVKKVGQLDLALEGGADSPLGKLVISAVYEGGAADQHGGIVPGDQLMAVNGKILIDATLTEGQNSLARAWNSGGDWIDVVIAVSPPKDYEDEVTFF
;
A
#
# COMPACT_ATOMS: atom_id res chain seq x y z
N GLN A 1 -43.94 -17.60 -30.90
CA GLN A 1 -44.98 -18.59 -30.50
C GLN A 1 -46.32 -18.13 -31.08
N ILE A 2 -47.14 -19.02 -31.66
CA ILE A 2 -48.48 -18.65 -32.16
C ILE A 2 -49.39 -18.51 -30.95
N VAL A 3 -50.07 -17.38 -30.84
CA VAL A 3 -50.98 -17.05 -29.73
C VAL A 3 -52.41 -17.15 -30.17
N GLU A 4 -52.71 -16.77 -31.41
CA GLU A 4 -54.09 -16.75 -31.91
C GLU A 4 -54.13 -17.09 -33.40
N VAL A 5 -55.19 -17.77 -33.83
CA VAL A 5 -55.49 -17.98 -35.25
C VAL A 5 -56.98 -17.73 -35.50
N ASN A 6 -57.30 -16.80 -36.39
CA ASN A 6 -58.67 -16.46 -36.79
C ASN A 6 -59.61 -16.13 -35.61
N GLY A 7 -59.14 -15.42 -34.57
CA GLY A 7 -59.96 -15.11 -33.40
C GLY A 7 -59.98 -16.20 -32.33
N VAL A 8 -59.30 -17.34 -32.54
CA VAL A 8 -59.24 -18.47 -31.62
C VAL A 8 -57.89 -18.46 -30.91
N ASP A 9 -57.90 -18.54 -29.58
CA ASP A 9 -56.69 -18.60 -28.73
C ASP A 9 -56.01 -19.97 -28.82
N PHE A 10 -54.76 -20.00 -29.26
CA PHE A 10 -53.95 -21.20 -29.46
C PHE A 10 -53.02 -21.53 -28.28
N THR A 11 -53.02 -20.74 -27.20
CA THR A 11 -52.11 -20.93 -26.06
C THR A 11 -52.47 -22.13 -25.19
N THR A 12 -53.75 -22.46 -25.08
CA THR A 12 -54.29 -23.53 -24.22
C THR A 12 -55.03 -24.62 -25.00
N LEU A 13 -54.94 -24.57 -26.32
CA LEU A 13 -55.78 -25.35 -27.22
C LEU A 13 -55.17 -26.74 -27.50
N ASP A 14 -55.99 -27.79 -27.41
CA ASP A 14 -55.57 -29.15 -27.68
C ASP A 14 -55.18 -29.37 -29.15
N HIS A 15 -54.14 -30.18 -29.39
CA HIS A 15 -53.57 -30.41 -30.73
C HIS A 15 -54.60 -30.78 -31.80
N ARG A 16 -55.57 -31.63 -31.44
CA ARG A 16 -56.63 -32.09 -32.38
C ARG A 16 -57.52 -30.95 -32.84
N GLU A 17 -57.86 -30.03 -31.93
CA GLU A 17 -58.71 -28.88 -32.23
C GLU A 17 -57.92 -27.80 -32.97
N ALA A 18 -56.66 -27.58 -32.58
CA ALA A 18 -55.74 -26.69 -33.29
C ALA A 18 -55.59 -27.11 -34.76
N VAL A 19 -55.39 -28.40 -35.05
CA VAL A 19 -55.31 -28.93 -36.42
C VAL A 19 -56.63 -28.77 -37.17
N LYS A 20 -57.77 -28.88 -36.49
CA LYS A 20 -59.10 -28.69 -37.09
C LYS A 20 -59.33 -27.23 -37.50
N VAL A 21 -58.95 -26.28 -36.65
CA VAL A 21 -59.02 -24.83 -36.96
C VAL A 21 -58.10 -24.50 -38.14
N LEU A 22 -56.86 -25.00 -38.12
CA LEU A 22 -55.89 -24.75 -39.20
C LEU A 22 -56.30 -25.36 -40.54
N LYS A 23 -56.81 -26.60 -40.57
CA LYS A 23 -57.22 -27.28 -41.81
C LYS A 23 -58.62 -26.91 -42.28
N GLY A 24 -59.48 -26.40 -41.39
CA GLY A 24 -60.86 -26.04 -41.68
C GLY A 24 -61.01 -24.67 -42.35
N SER A 25 -60.00 -23.82 -42.28
CA SER A 25 -60.03 -22.46 -42.82
C SER A 25 -59.25 -22.35 -44.13
N ARG A 26 -59.85 -21.68 -45.13
CA ARG A 26 -59.18 -21.36 -46.41
C ARG A 26 -58.25 -20.14 -46.32
N SER A 27 -58.40 -19.34 -45.28
CA SER A 27 -57.57 -18.19 -44.95
C SER A 27 -57.27 -18.21 -43.45
N LEU A 28 -56.03 -17.87 -43.09
CA LEU A 28 -55.55 -17.89 -41.71
C LEU A 28 -54.94 -16.53 -41.39
N THR A 29 -55.54 -15.82 -40.43
CA THR A 29 -54.97 -14.66 -39.76
C THR A 29 -54.34 -15.16 -38.47
N ILE A 30 -53.02 -15.09 -38.36
CA ILE A 30 -52.26 -15.66 -37.24
C ILE A 30 -51.62 -14.52 -36.46
N THR A 31 -51.87 -14.47 -35.15
CA THR A 31 -51.19 -13.56 -34.23
C THR A 31 -50.07 -14.32 -33.54
N VAL A 32 -48.84 -13.83 -33.68
CA VAL A 32 -47.64 -14.43 -33.10
C VAL A 32 -47.03 -13.52 -32.03
N LEU A 33 -46.58 -14.11 -30.93
CA LEU A 33 -45.69 -13.45 -29.97
C LEU A 33 -44.32 -13.27 -30.63
N THR A 34 -43.92 -12.01 -30.75
CA THR A 34 -42.60 -11.57 -31.23
C THR A 34 -41.54 -11.93 -30.20
N GLY A 35 -41.01 -13.14 -30.27
CA GLY A 35 -39.96 -13.62 -29.38
C GLY A 35 -38.89 -14.36 -30.16
N ALA A 36 -39.20 -15.56 -30.63
CA ALA A 36 -38.32 -16.36 -31.48
C ALA A 36 -38.76 -16.28 -32.95
N GLY A 37 -37.82 -15.94 -33.84
CA GLY A 37 -38.06 -15.81 -35.29
C GLY A 37 -38.54 -14.43 -35.76
N SER A 38 -38.47 -13.40 -34.91
CA SER A 38 -38.72 -12.00 -35.31
C SER A 38 -37.82 -11.55 -36.46
N GLU A 39 -36.60 -12.09 -36.54
CA GLU A 39 -35.65 -11.89 -37.64
C GLU A 39 -36.21 -12.24 -39.03
N LEU A 40 -37.17 -13.18 -39.10
CA LEU A 40 -37.83 -13.60 -40.36
C LEU A 40 -38.88 -12.58 -40.84
N PHE A 41 -39.26 -11.64 -39.99
CA PHE A 41 -40.29 -10.63 -40.27
C PHE A 41 -39.75 -9.19 -40.12
N MET A 42 -38.43 -9.01 -39.98
CA MET A 42 -37.81 -7.68 -39.97
C MET A 42 -37.95 -7.02 -41.33
N THR A 43 -38.26 -5.74 -41.34
CA THR A 43 -38.26 -4.95 -42.58
C THR A 43 -36.83 -4.78 -43.10
N ASP A 44 -36.66 -4.53 -44.40
CA ASP A 44 -35.33 -4.29 -44.98
C ASP A 44 -34.62 -3.10 -44.31
N GLU A 45 -35.38 -2.10 -43.88
CA GLU A 45 -34.89 -0.94 -43.13
C GLU A 45 -34.37 -1.34 -41.74
N GLU A 46 -35.10 -2.18 -41.01
CA GLU A 46 -34.64 -2.69 -39.71
C GLU A 46 -33.39 -3.57 -39.84
N ARG A 47 -33.29 -4.39 -40.90
CA ARG A 47 -32.10 -5.22 -41.15
C ARG A 47 -30.87 -4.37 -41.43
N LEU A 48 -30.99 -3.36 -42.27
CA LEU A 48 -29.91 -2.41 -42.55
C LEU A 48 -29.49 -1.63 -41.30
N ALA A 49 -30.45 -1.22 -40.45
CA ALA A 49 -30.15 -0.54 -39.20
C ALA A 49 -29.38 -1.44 -38.21
N VAL A 50 -29.75 -2.72 -38.12
CA VAL A 50 -29.02 -3.71 -37.30
C VAL A 50 -27.62 -3.96 -37.84
N GLU A 51 -27.46 -4.07 -39.16
CA GLU A 51 -26.16 -4.26 -39.79
C GLU A 51 -25.25 -3.03 -39.59
N ALA A 52 -25.78 -1.82 -39.76
CA ALA A 52 -25.05 -0.58 -39.50
C ALA A 52 -24.61 -0.45 -38.04
N ARG A 53 -25.45 -0.86 -37.08
CA ARG A 53 -25.09 -0.89 -35.65
C ARG A 53 -23.96 -1.89 -35.37
N ARG A 54 -24.06 -3.10 -35.92
CA ARG A 54 -23.00 -4.11 -35.78
C ARG A 54 -21.68 -3.65 -36.39
N GLU A 55 -21.72 -2.96 -37.53
CA GLU A 55 -20.52 -2.41 -38.16
C GLU A 55 -19.90 -1.28 -37.31
N LEU A 56 -20.72 -0.41 -36.72
CA LEU A 56 -20.23 0.59 -35.76
C LEU A 56 -19.61 -0.04 -34.52
N GLU A 57 -20.26 -1.05 -33.93
CA GLU A 57 -19.73 -1.81 -32.79
C GLU A 57 -18.39 -2.48 -33.15
N ARG A 58 -18.29 -3.07 -34.34
CA ARG A 58 -17.05 -3.66 -34.85
C ARG A 58 -15.94 -2.62 -34.99
N GLN A 59 -16.25 -1.44 -35.51
CA GLN A 59 -15.28 -0.36 -35.64
C GLN A 59 -14.81 0.14 -34.28
N GLU A 60 -15.73 0.31 -33.34
CA GLU A 60 -15.42 0.73 -31.98
C GLU A 60 -14.57 -0.31 -31.25
N LEU A 61 -14.87 -1.60 -31.40
CA LEU A 61 -14.06 -2.69 -30.87
C LEU A 61 -12.64 -2.67 -31.46
N MET A 62 -12.51 -2.45 -32.77
CA MET A 62 -11.20 -2.36 -33.42
C MET A 62 -10.41 -1.14 -32.93
N ARG A 63 -11.07 -0.01 -32.65
CA ARG A 63 -10.47 1.18 -32.05
C ARG A 63 -9.99 0.89 -30.63
N GLN A 64 -10.83 0.29 -29.79
CA GLN A 64 -10.46 -0.12 -28.43
C GLN A 64 -9.28 -1.10 -28.44
N LYS A 65 -9.31 -2.10 -29.33
CA LYS A 65 -8.20 -3.04 -29.50
C LYS A 65 -6.89 -2.36 -29.87
N ARG A 66 -6.92 -1.33 -30.72
CA ARG A 66 -5.72 -0.56 -31.07
C ARG A 66 -5.17 0.19 -29.86
N VAL A 67 -6.04 0.86 -29.11
CA VAL A 67 -5.64 1.58 -27.89
C VAL A 67 -5.05 0.60 -26.88
N ALA A 68 -5.68 -0.54 -26.64
CA ALA A 68 -5.20 -1.57 -25.72
C ALA A 68 -3.82 -2.12 -26.12
N LEU A 69 -3.56 -2.28 -27.42
CA LEU A 69 -2.24 -2.71 -27.90
C LEU A 69 -1.17 -1.65 -27.67
N GLU A 70 -1.49 -0.37 -27.87
CA GLU A 70 -0.55 0.73 -27.59
C GLU A 70 -0.27 0.87 -26.09
N THR A 71 -1.29 0.77 -25.24
CA THR A 71 -1.11 0.83 -23.78
C THR A 71 -0.27 -0.33 -23.28
N ASN A 72 -0.53 -1.56 -23.76
CA ASN A 72 0.28 -2.73 -23.39
C ASN A 72 1.73 -2.58 -23.83
N LYS A 73 1.97 -1.98 -24.99
CA LYS A 73 3.32 -1.66 -25.45
C LYS A 73 4.02 -0.68 -24.50
N ILE A 74 3.36 0.40 -24.12
CA ILE A 74 3.91 1.41 -23.20
C ILE A 74 4.22 0.79 -21.83
N ILE A 75 3.29 0.02 -21.28
CA ILE A 75 3.46 -0.67 -19.99
C ILE A 75 4.68 -1.58 -20.03
N LYS A 76 4.84 -2.37 -21.11
CA LYS A 76 5.99 -3.26 -21.26
C LYS A 76 7.31 -2.51 -21.36
N GLU A 77 7.37 -1.43 -22.13
CA GLU A 77 8.56 -0.57 -22.22
C GLU A 77 8.89 0.08 -20.87
N GLN A 78 7.88 0.47 -20.09
CA GLN A 78 8.06 1.04 -18.75
C GLN A 78 8.61 0.01 -17.76
N GLN A 79 8.07 -1.21 -17.75
CA GLN A 79 8.57 -2.31 -16.92
C GLN A 79 10.02 -2.68 -17.26
N GLU A 80 10.38 -2.69 -18.55
CA GLU A 80 11.75 -2.96 -18.98
C GLU A 80 12.72 -1.86 -18.52
N LYS A 81 12.33 -0.58 -18.66
CA LYS A 81 13.11 0.54 -18.12
C LYS A 81 13.28 0.46 -16.61
N GLU A 82 12.24 0.08 -15.87
CA GLU A 82 12.33 -0.08 -14.42
C GLU A 82 13.25 -1.25 -14.04
N ARG A 83 13.19 -2.37 -14.76
CA ARG A 83 14.15 -3.48 -14.59
C ARG A 83 15.59 -3.03 -14.85
N GLN A 84 15.83 -2.23 -15.89
CA GLN A 84 17.16 -1.69 -16.18
C GLN A 84 17.66 -0.79 -15.04
N ARG A 85 16.82 0.13 -14.54
CA ARG A 85 17.18 0.99 -13.40
C ARG A 85 17.48 0.17 -12.14
N LYS A 86 16.66 -0.84 -11.83
CA LYS A 86 16.91 -1.74 -10.69
C LYS A 86 18.24 -2.49 -10.83
N MET A 87 18.54 -2.97 -12.04
CA MET A 87 19.81 -3.65 -12.31
C MET A 87 21.01 -2.71 -12.15
N GLU A 88 20.92 -1.47 -12.65
CA GLU A 88 21.98 -0.46 -12.50
C GLU A 88 22.21 -0.08 -11.02
N ILE A 89 21.13 0.12 -10.26
CA ILE A 89 21.21 0.40 -8.82
C ILE A 89 21.84 -0.79 -8.09
N SER A 90 21.37 -2.01 -8.36
CA SER A 90 21.94 -3.22 -7.77
C SER A 90 23.42 -3.39 -8.11
N GLN A 91 23.83 -3.04 -9.33
CA GLN A 91 25.23 -3.09 -9.73
C GLN A 91 26.06 -2.07 -8.95
N LYS A 92 25.58 -0.81 -8.83
CA LYS A 92 26.28 0.22 -8.05
C LYS A 92 26.43 -0.16 -6.58
N VAL A 93 25.37 -0.71 -5.98
CA VAL A 93 25.41 -1.21 -4.60
C VAL A 93 26.44 -2.33 -4.45
N ALA A 94 26.47 -3.29 -5.38
CA ALA A 94 27.47 -4.38 -5.34
C ALA A 94 28.91 -3.87 -5.50
N GLU A 95 29.15 -2.91 -6.39
CA GLU A 95 30.46 -2.27 -6.57
C GLU A 95 30.90 -1.51 -5.31
N GLU A 96 29.96 -0.84 -4.64
CA GLU A 96 30.21 -0.12 -3.39
C GLU A 96 30.49 -1.08 -2.23
N GLU A 97 29.72 -2.17 -2.10
CA GLU A 97 29.97 -3.24 -1.13
C GLU A 97 31.36 -3.85 -1.31
N GLU A 98 31.80 -4.10 -2.55
CA GLU A 98 33.17 -4.57 -2.81
C GLU A 98 34.23 -3.56 -2.37
N ARG A 99 33.99 -2.25 -2.54
CA ARG A 99 34.92 -1.23 -2.05
C ARG A 99 35.00 -1.25 -0.53
N TYR A 100 33.85 -1.31 0.14
CA TYR A 100 33.79 -1.41 1.60
C TYR A 100 34.48 -2.67 2.12
N GLN A 101 34.29 -3.82 1.46
CA GLN A 101 34.99 -5.06 1.82
C GLN A 101 36.52 -4.91 1.70
N LYS A 102 37.01 -4.31 0.62
CA LYS A 102 38.45 -4.05 0.44
C LYS A 102 39.02 -3.08 1.47
N GLU A 103 38.24 -2.07 1.86
CA GLU A 103 38.64 -1.12 2.90
C GLU A 103 38.70 -1.81 4.27
N MET A 104 37.71 -2.64 4.60
CA MET A 104 37.69 -3.45 5.81
C MET A 104 38.87 -4.42 5.90
N GLU A 105 39.20 -5.12 4.80
CA GLU A 105 40.38 -5.99 4.74
C GLU A 105 41.68 -5.22 4.98
N LYS A 106 41.78 -4.00 4.43
CA LYS A 106 42.94 -3.12 4.65
C LYS A 106 43.06 -2.68 6.11
N ILE A 107 41.95 -2.36 6.76
CA ILE A 107 41.91 -2.02 8.19
C ILE A 107 42.35 -3.24 9.01
N GLU A 108 41.78 -4.42 8.75
CA GLU A 108 42.14 -5.66 9.43
C GLU A 108 43.62 -6.02 9.24
N ALA A 109 44.17 -5.81 8.04
CA ALA A 109 45.58 -6.04 7.76
C ALA A 109 46.49 -5.06 8.53
N VAL A 110 46.09 -3.79 8.65
CA VAL A 110 46.80 -2.79 9.45
C VAL A 110 46.73 -3.15 10.93
N GLU A 111 45.57 -3.57 11.44
CA GLU A 111 45.40 -4.01 12.82
C GLU A 111 46.23 -5.25 13.14
N LYS A 112 46.21 -6.28 12.28
CA LYS A 112 47.07 -7.47 12.41
C LYS A 112 48.54 -7.12 12.43
N LYS A 113 48.96 -6.18 11.58
CA LYS A 113 50.35 -5.70 11.56
C LYS A 113 50.67 -4.96 12.86
N HIS A 114 49.81 -4.04 13.29
CA HIS A 114 49.99 -3.30 14.54
C HIS A 114 50.04 -4.23 15.75
N ASN A 115 49.17 -5.24 15.82
CA ASN A 115 49.18 -6.24 16.89
C ASN A 115 50.47 -7.07 16.88
N ARG A 116 50.97 -7.46 15.70
CA ARG A 116 52.24 -8.16 15.58
C ARG A 116 53.42 -7.30 16.04
N ASP A 117 53.48 -6.05 15.59
CA ASP A 117 54.52 -5.09 16.00
C ASP A 117 54.46 -4.85 17.52
N TRP A 118 53.26 -4.79 18.11
CA TRP A 118 53.06 -4.67 19.57
C TRP A 118 53.52 -5.92 20.34
N GLU A 119 53.23 -7.12 19.84
CA GLU A 119 53.73 -8.39 20.40
C GLU A 119 55.25 -8.51 20.30
N GLU A 120 55.87 -8.00 19.24
CA GLU A 120 57.33 -7.99 19.07
C GLU A 120 58.02 -7.01 20.04
N ASP A 121 57.50 -5.80 20.19
CA ASP A 121 58.07 -4.75 21.07
C ASP A 121 57.82 -5.00 22.56
N TRP A 122 56.70 -5.63 22.92
CA TRP A 122 56.25 -5.76 24.31
C TRP A 122 55.99 -7.19 24.79
N GLY A 123 55.91 -8.20 23.90
CA GLY A 123 55.60 -9.59 24.27
C GLY A 123 56.76 -10.39 24.89
N ALA A 124 57.99 -9.87 24.85
CA ALA A 124 59.17 -10.54 25.38
C ALA A 124 59.77 -9.90 26.65
N LYS A 125 59.08 -9.00 27.33
CA LYS A 125 59.55 -8.40 28.59
C LYS A 125 58.49 -8.43 29.67
N GLU A 126 58.92 -8.79 30.88
CA GLU A 126 58.17 -8.82 32.14
C GLU A 126 57.32 -10.08 32.40
N ARG A 127 58.02 -11.20 32.60
CA ARG A 127 57.58 -12.22 33.56
C ARG A 127 58.51 -12.13 34.78
N PRO A 128 58.14 -11.41 35.86
CA PRO A 128 59.00 -11.31 37.03
C PRO A 128 59.05 -12.65 37.78
N LYS A 129 60.25 -13.23 37.89
CA LYS A 129 60.56 -14.31 38.83
C LYS A 129 60.37 -13.78 40.26
N SER A 130 59.42 -14.36 40.98
CA SER A 130 59.22 -14.15 42.41
C SER A 130 60.43 -14.65 43.21
N PRO A 131 60.79 -13.97 44.31
CA PRO A 131 61.30 -14.68 45.48
C PRO A 131 60.50 -14.33 46.75
N GLN A 132 60.06 -15.38 47.45
CA GLN A 132 59.52 -15.34 48.81
C GLN A 132 60.55 -14.79 49.81
N ARG A 133 60.15 -13.85 50.69
CA ARG A 133 60.32 -13.99 52.17
C ARG A 133 59.67 -12.86 53.01
N SER A 134 58.71 -13.29 53.84
CA SER A 134 58.46 -12.98 55.26
C SER A 134 58.33 -11.53 55.81
N ARG A 135 57.11 -11.27 56.31
CA ARG A 135 56.70 -10.83 57.68
C ARG A 135 56.67 -9.33 58.08
N LYS A 136 55.43 -8.94 58.47
CA LYS A 136 54.97 -8.04 59.56
C LYS A 136 54.89 -6.51 59.32
N SER A 137 53.66 -6.01 59.41
CA SER A 137 53.19 -4.61 59.61
C SER A 137 53.59 -4.05 61.00
N PRO A 138 53.37 -2.75 61.38
CA PRO A 138 52.24 -1.87 61.05
C PRO A 138 52.54 -0.37 60.76
N SER A 139 51.48 0.35 60.36
CA SER A 139 51.30 1.76 60.00
C SER A 139 51.79 2.80 61.04
N PRO A 140 51.87 4.11 60.68
CA PRO A 140 50.70 5.01 60.89
C PRO A 140 50.52 6.15 59.86
N SER A 141 49.28 6.66 59.73
CA SER A 141 48.89 7.95 59.09
C SER A 141 48.80 9.07 60.14
N PRO A 142 48.89 10.40 59.83
CA PRO A 142 47.72 11.23 59.40
C PRO A 142 48.13 12.57 58.66
N PRO A 143 47.28 13.64 58.48
CA PRO A 143 45.82 13.80 58.44
C PRO A 143 45.28 14.51 57.16
N THR A 144 43.95 14.57 57.09
CA THR A 144 43.03 15.24 56.14
C THR A 144 42.97 16.77 56.24
N VAL A 145 42.78 17.47 55.11
CA VAL A 145 42.09 18.78 55.06
C VAL A 145 41.18 18.85 53.81
N LYS A 146 39.89 19.11 54.05
CA LYS A 146 38.85 19.44 53.06
C LYS A 146 39.02 20.88 52.58
N THR A 147 38.77 21.16 51.29
CA THR A 147 37.91 22.26 50.78
C THR A 147 37.88 22.30 49.24
N THR A 148 36.68 22.28 48.67
CA THR A 148 36.34 22.77 47.32
C THR A 148 35.66 24.16 47.45
N PRO A 149 35.21 24.80 46.36
CA PRO A 149 35.91 25.56 45.31
C PRO A 149 35.50 27.07 45.40
N PRO A 150 35.89 28.03 44.52
CA PRO A 150 35.06 28.29 43.31
C PRO A 150 35.73 29.04 42.10
N GLN A 151 35.07 28.86 40.94
CA GLN A 151 34.75 29.86 39.88
C GLN A 151 35.83 30.66 39.14
N LYS A 152 35.61 30.80 37.81
CA LYS A 152 35.37 32.06 37.04
C LYS A 152 36.01 32.02 35.63
N THR A 153 35.42 32.41 34.48
CA THR A 153 34.10 32.92 34.07
C THR A 153 34.17 33.48 32.63
N LYS A 154 33.10 33.31 31.79
CA LYS A 154 32.46 34.20 30.73
C LYS A 154 33.34 34.90 29.67
N SER A 155 32.90 35.15 28.42
CA SER A 155 31.69 35.88 27.96
C SER A 155 31.53 35.80 26.41
N SER A 156 30.33 35.62 25.84
CA SER A 156 29.37 36.61 25.23
C SER A 156 29.57 36.87 23.71
N LEU A 157 28.58 36.56 22.82
CA LEU A 157 27.55 37.45 22.17
C LEU A 157 28.17 38.46 21.15
N ASP A 158 27.65 38.82 19.96
CA ASP A 158 26.42 38.59 19.17
C ASP A 158 26.63 39.05 17.69
N GLU A 159 25.71 38.60 16.81
CA GLU A 159 25.07 39.25 15.62
C GLU A 159 25.70 39.54 14.22
N ALA A 160 24.95 39.02 13.23
CA ALA A 160 24.38 39.58 11.97
C ALA A 160 25.26 40.09 10.78
N ALA A 161 25.06 39.48 9.58
CA ALA A 161 24.30 40.06 8.45
C ALA A 161 24.45 39.29 7.11
N SER A 162 23.29 38.92 6.51
CA SER A 162 22.88 38.80 5.09
C SER A 162 23.90 38.52 3.96
N PHE A 163 23.61 37.53 3.10
CA PHE A 163 23.04 37.74 1.75
C PHE A 163 22.63 36.39 1.11
N ALA A 164 21.53 36.39 0.35
CA ALA A 164 20.94 35.25 -0.33
C ALA A 164 21.52 35.07 -1.74
N GLU A 165 21.53 33.83 -2.26
CA GLU A 165 21.25 33.47 -3.65
C GLU A 165 21.12 31.92 -3.76
N GLU A 166 19.87 31.48 -3.83
CA GLU A 166 19.31 30.41 -4.67
C GLU A 166 20.09 29.08 -4.85
N GLU A 167 19.70 28.06 -4.06
CA GLU A 167 19.77 26.66 -4.48
C GLU A 167 18.34 26.11 -4.65
N GLU A 168 17.88 26.05 -5.90
CA GLU A 168 16.87 25.08 -6.31
C GLU A 168 17.58 23.76 -6.62
N GLY A 169 17.24 22.69 -5.92
CA GLY A 169 17.67 21.34 -6.32
C GLY A 169 17.69 20.31 -5.20
N GLU A 170 16.80 19.34 -5.34
CA GLU A 170 16.78 18.04 -4.65
C GLU A 170 16.07 17.99 -3.29
N GLU A 171 14.73 17.97 -3.37
CA GLU A 171 13.87 17.37 -2.34
C GLU A 171 14.28 15.91 -2.08
N ASP A 172 14.97 15.71 -0.97
CA ASP A 172 14.80 14.63 0.02
C ASP A 172 14.38 13.25 -0.52
N ARG A 173 15.34 12.52 -1.11
CA ARG A 173 15.26 11.06 -1.34
C ARG A 173 15.88 10.21 -0.23
N HIS A 174 15.93 10.69 1.00
CA HIS A 174 16.31 9.89 2.16
C HIS A 174 15.49 10.31 3.39
N GLY A 175 14.52 9.47 3.80
CA GLY A 175 14.03 9.46 5.19
C GLY A 175 12.53 9.68 5.45
N PHE A 176 11.62 9.52 4.49
CA PHE A 176 10.18 9.51 4.83
C PHE A 176 9.79 8.15 5.42
N GLN A 177 9.88 8.03 6.75
CA GLN A 177 9.45 6.85 7.49
C GLN A 177 7.91 6.81 7.54
N LYS A 178 7.31 6.26 6.48
CA LYS A 178 5.85 6.18 6.21
C LYS A 178 5.07 5.35 7.25
N TYR A 179 5.78 4.55 8.05
CA TYR A 179 5.24 3.66 9.10
C TYR A 179 6.16 3.68 10.32
N VAL A 180 5.64 3.35 11.50
CA VAL A 180 6.49 3.14 12.68
C VAL A 180 7.17 1.78 12.57
N ASP A 181 8.49 1.76 12.34
CA ASP A 181 9.25 0.51 12.05
C ASP A 181 9.25 -0.50 13.21
N ASP A 182 9.15 -0.04 14.46
CA ASP A 182 9.17 -0.91 15.65
C ASP A 182 7.77 -1.34 16.14
N PHE A 183 6.73 -1.12 15.33
CA PHE A 183 5.38 -1.55 15.71
C PHE A 183 5.24 -3.07 15.61
N ASP A 184 4.95 -3.73 16.74
CA ASP A 184 4.57 -5.15 16.78
C ASP A 184 3.04 -5.30 16.76
N PRO A 185 2.43 -5.75 15.64
CA PRO A 185 0.99 -5.96 15.56
C PRO A 185 0.45 -7.01 16.53
N TYR A 186 1.27 -8.01 16.89
CA TYR A 186 0.87 -9.07 17.83
C TYR A 186 0.74 -8.57 19.27
N SER A 187 1.24 -7.38 19.58
CA SER A 187 1.02 -6.72 20.87
C SER A 187 -0.42 -6.20 21.05
N MET A 188 -1.13 -5.93 19.94
CA MET A 188 -2.49 -5.37 19.95
C MET A 188 -3.55 -6.35 19.48
N PHE A 189 -3.21 -7.30 18.62
CA PHE A 189 -4.16 -8.21 17.98
C PHE A 189 -3.78 -9.68 18.17
N SER A 190 -4.79 -10.55 18.20
CA SER A 190 -4.53 -12.00 18.21
C SER A 190 -4.01 -12.47 16.86
N THR A 191 -3.29 -13.61 16.85
CA THR A 191 -2.79 -14.23 15.62
C THR A 191 -3.89 -14.41 14.57
N ASP A 192 -5.09 -14.84 14.97
CA ASP A 192 -6.22 -15.05 14.07
C ASP A 192 -6.74 -13.75 13.44
N GLN A 193 -6.65 -12.62 14.15
CA GLN A 193 -7.12 -11.32 13.67
C GLN A 193 -6.22 -10.73 12.57
N ILE A 194 -4.93 -11.10 12.56
CA ILE A 194 -3.91 -10.53 11.66
C ILE A 194 -3.23 -11.57 10.78
N ALA A 195 -3.63 -12.84 10.84
CA ALA A 195 -3.06 -13.92 10.03
C ALA A 195 -3.13 -13.57 8.53
N GLY A 196 -1.95 -13.56 7.88
CA GLY A 196 -1.83 -13.27 6.45
C GLY A 196 -2.13 -11.82 6.05
N ARG A 197 -2.19 -10.88 7.02
CA ARG A 197 -2.41 -9.45 6.76
C ARG A 197 -1.14 -8.66 7.05
N ASP A 198 -0.86 -7.67 6.21
CA ASP A 198 0.22 -6.71 6.42
C ASP A 198 -0.30 -5.55 7.27
N VAL A 199 -0.05 -5.60 8.58
CA VAL A 199 -0.58 -4.65 9.56
C VAL A 199 0.48 -3.60 9.90
N ARG A 200 0.13 -2.33 9.77
CA ARG A 200 1.05 -1.20 9.93
C ARG A 200 0.46 -0.12 10.82
N LEU A 201 1.31 0.52 11.62
CA LEU A 201 0.99 1.71 12.40
C LEU A 201 1.49 2.96 11.66
N LEU A 202 0.58 3.91 11.45
CA LEU A 202 0.80 5.18 10.78
C LEU A 202 0.61 6.33 11.76
N LYS A 203 1.51 7.32 11.70
CA LYS A 203 1.41 8.55 12.48
C LYS A 203 1.05 9.70 11.55
N VAL A 204 -0.24 10.03 11.47
CA VAL A 204 -0.74 11.09 10.59
C VAL A 204 -0.69 12.42 11.33
N LYS A 205 0.03 13.39 10.77
CA LYS A 205 0.11 14.75 11.33
C LYS A 205 -1.23 15.46 11.18
N LYS A 206 -1.66 16.17 12.21
CA LYS A 206 -2.90 16.97 12.18
C LYS A 206 -2.69 18.29 11.45
N VAL A 207 -2.71 18.24 10.12
CA VAL A 207 -2.61 19.41 9.25
C VAL A 207 -3.90 19.53 8.44
N GLY A 208 -4.66 20.60 8.65
CA GLY A 208 -5.94 20.81 7.96
C GLY A 208 -7.02 19.79 8.36
N GLN A 209 -7.79 19.31 7.37
CA GLN A 209 -8.80 18.27 7.56
C GLN A 209 -8.20 16.90 7.25
N LEU A 210 -8.72 15.85 7.89
CA LEU A 210 -8.23 14.49 7.64
C LEU A 210 -8.60 13.99 6.23
N ASP A 211 -9.78 14.39 5.75
CA ASP A 211 -10.39 14.04 4.46
C ASP A 211 -10.17 12.58 4.03
N LEU A 212 -10.68 11.69 4.88
CA LEU A 212 -10.66 10.24 4.68
C LEU A 212 -12.08 9.69 4.81
N ALA A 213 -12.52 8.93 3.81
CA ALA A 213 -13.83 8.29 3.79
C ALA A 213 -13.73 6.83 4.24
N LEU A 214 -14.65 6.43 5.12
CA LEU A 214 -14.81 5.06 5.61
C LEU A 214 -16.12 4.46 5.11
N GLU A 215 -16.08 3.17 4.80
CA GLU A 215 -17.24 2.33 4.50
C GLU A 215 -17.17 0.99 5.24
N GLY A 216 -18.24 0.21 5.14
CA GLY A 216 -18.31 -1.11 5.74
C GLY A 216 -18.72 -1.07 7.21
N GLY A 217 -17.94 -1.71 8.08
CA GLY A 217 -18.25 -1.94 9.49
C GLY A 217 -18.85 -3.32 9.75
N ALA A 218 -18.91 -3.71 11.03
CA ALA A 218 -19.45 -5.01 11.46
C ALA A 218 -20.94 -5.18 11.14
N ASP A 219 -21.66 -4.08 10.94
CA ASP A 219 -23.07 -4.00 10.55
C ASP A 219 -23.30 -4.04 9.04
N SER A 220 -22.24 -4.13 8.24
CA SER A 220 -22.29 -4.20 6.78
C SER A 220 -21.95 -5.60 6.24
N PRO A 221 -22.31 -5.91 4.98
CA PRO A 221 -21.87 -7.13 4.31
C PRO A 221 -20.35 -7.30 4.23
N LEU A 222 -19.57 -6.21 4.34
CA LEU A 222 -18.11 -6.26 4.36
C LEU A 222 -17.57 -6.81 5.69
N GLY A 223 -18.31 -6.64 6.79
CA GLY A 223 -17.93 -7.09 8.13
C GLY A 223 -16.66 -6.45 8.70
N LYS A 224 -16.13 -5.39 8.06
CA LYS A 224 -14.90 -4.69 8.44
C LYS A 224 -14.94 -3.24 7.97
N LEU A 225 -14.23 -2.35 8.67
CA LEU A 225 -14.09 -0.95 8.28
C LEU A 225 -13.02 -0.81 7.19
N VAL A 226 -13.39 -0.28 6.03
CA VAL A 226 -12.50 -0.11 4.87
C VAL A 226 -12.45 1.37 4.49
N ILE A 227 -11.28 1.83 4.05
CA ILE A 227 -11.10 3.16 3.49
C ILE A 227 -11.65 3.15 2.05
N SER A 228 -12.69 3.92 1.79
CA SER A 228 -13.32 3.98 0.46
C SER A 228 -12.69 5.05 -0.43
N ALA A 229 -12.25 6.16 0.16
CA ALA A 229 -11.60 7.25 -0.54
C ALA A 229 -10.65 8.02 0.38
N VAL A 230 -9.59 8.57 -0.22
CA VAL A 230 -8.69 9.55 0.37
C VAL A 230 -8.75 10.76 -0.55
N TYR A 231 -9.11 11.94 -0.01
CA TYR A 231 -9.29 13.13 -0.83
C TYR A 231 -8.00 13.95 -0.91
N GLU A 232 -7.73 14.45 -2.12
CA GLU A 232 -6.54 15.23 -2.44
C GLU A 232 -6.41 16.47 -1.53
N GLY A 233 -5.20 16.69 -1.01
CA GLY A 233 -4.90 17.83 -0.14
C GLY A 233 -5.27 17.64 1.33
N GLY A 234 -5.95 16.55 1.69
CA GLY A 234 -6.21 16.15 3.06
C GLY A 234 -4.96 15.62 3.78
N ALA A 235 -5.00 15.57 5.11
CA ALA A 235 -3.87 15.06 5.89
C ALA A 235 -3.55 13.58 5.61
N ALA A 236 -4.57 12.77 5.31
CA ALA A 236 -4.38 11.37 4.94
C ALA A 236 -3.63 11.22 3.59
N ASP A 237 -3.94 12.10 2.63
CA ASP A 237 -3.28 12.17 1.32
C ASP A 237 -1.82 12.63 1.46
N GLN A 238 -1.59 13.72 2.22
CA GLN A 238 -0.25 14.24 2.48
C GLN A 238 0.66 13.23 3.21
N HIS A 239 0.11 12.39 4.08
CA HIS A 239 0.87 11.31 4.72
C HIS A 239 1.26 10.21 3.71
N GLY A 240 0.45 9.97 2.67
CA GLY A 240 0.67 8.99 1.60
C GLY A 240 0.61 7.52 2.04
N GLY A 241 0.54 7.26 3.35
CA GLY A 241 0.46 5.95 4.03
C GLY A 241 -0.78 5.13 3.75
N ILE A 242 -1.87 5.80 3.42
CA ILE A 242 -3.22 5.24 3.44
C ILE A 242 -3.78 5.25 2.03
N VAL A 243 -4.31 4.11 1.57
CA VAL A 243 -4.95 4.01 0.24
C VAL A 243 -6.37 3.44 0.32
N PRO A 244 -7.23 3.74 -0.67
CA PRO A 244 -8.53 3.09 -0.79
C PRO A 244 -8.41 1.57 -0.88
N GLY A 245 -9.18 0.87 -0.06
CA GLY A 245 -9.15 -0.58 0.10
C GLY A 245 -8.50 -1.07 1.39
N ASP A 246 -7.68 -0.23 2.04
CA ASP A 246 -7.05 -0.58 3.31
C ASP A 246 -8.10 -0.73 4.43
N GLN A 247 -7.89 -1.68 5.32
CA GLN A 247 -8.79 -1.91 6.46
C GLN A 247 -8.32 -1.10 7.67
N LEU A 248 -9.24 -0.32 8.26
CA LEU A 248 -8.98 0.37 9.51
C LEU A 248 -9.11 -0.61 10.70
N MET A 249 -8.01 -0.83 11.43
CA MET A 249 -7.96 -1.78 12.53
C MET A 249 -7.95 -1.11 13.91
N ALA A 250 -7.29 0.03 14.06
CA ALA A 250 -7.32 0.81 15.30
C ALA A 250 -7.04 2.30 15.07
N VAL A 251 -7.52 3.13 16.00
CA VAL A 251 -7.23 4.58 16.04
C VAL A 251 -6.88 4.99 17.46
N ASN A 252 -5.73 5.63 17.67
CA ASN A 252 -5.18 6.05 18.96
C ASN A 252 -5.26 4.92 20.02
N GLY A 253 -4.88 3.70 19.64
CA GLY A 253 -4.91 2.52 20.51
C GLY A 253 -6.27 1.84 20.69
N LYS A 254 -7.37 2.45 20.21
CA LYS A 254 -8.70 1.82 20.25
C LYS A 254 -8.86 0.87 19.05
N ILE A 255 -9.03 -0.42 19.33
CA ILE A 255 -9.31 -1.46 18.34
C ILE A 255 -10.72 -1.30 17.75
N LEU A 256 -10.83 -1.47 16.43
CA LEU A 256 -12.05 -1.24 15.65
C LEU A 256 -12.44 -2.44 14.75
N ILE A 257 -11.87 -3.63 14.95
CA ILE A 257 -12.13 -4.82 14.10
C ILE A 257 -13.63 -5.16 14.02
N ASP A 258 -14.34 -5.08 15.15
CA ASP A 258 -15.77 -5.39 15.25
C ASP A 258 -16.64 -4.13 15.42
N ALA A 259 -16.10 -2.96 15.06
CA ALA A 259 -16.82 -1.71 15.18
C ALA A 259 -17.80 -1.52 14.01
N THR A 260 -18.94 -0.89 14.30
CA THR A 260 -19.87 -0.41 13.27
C THR A 260 -19.28 0.77 12.50
N LEU A 261 -19.83 1.09 11.32
CA LEU A 261 -19.39 2.25 10.54
C LEU A 261 -19.41 3.54 11.37
N THR A 262 -20.50 3.76 12.10
CA THR A 262 -20.69 4.94 12.94
C THR A 262 -19.67 4.99 14.08
N GLU A 263 -19.33 3.86 14.70
CA GLU A 263 -18.30 3.82 15.74
C GLU A 263 -16.90 4.09 15.18
N GLY A 264 -16.60 3.58 13.99
CA GLY A 264 -15.35 3.87 13.27
C GLY A 264 -15.21 5.36 12.97
N GLN A 265 -16.22 5.95 12.32
CA GLN A 265 -16.27 7.38 12.00
C GLN A 265 -16.17 8.26 13.25
N ASN A 266 -16.91 7.92 14.31
CA ASN A 266 -16.85 8.65 15.58
C ASN A 266 -15.48 8.54 16.25
N SER A 267 -14.84 7.37 16.19
CA SER A 267 -13.51 7.17 16.78
C SER A 267 -12.46 7.99 16.03
N LEU A 268 -12.52 8.02 14.71
CA LEU A 268 -11.65 8.83 13.87
C LEU A 268 -11.85 10.33 14.10
N ALA A 269 -13.11 10.79 14.13
CA ALA A 269 -13.44 12.20 14.39
C ALA A 269 -13.00 12.64 15.80
N ARG A 270 -13.18 11.80 16.82
CA ARG A 270 -12.70 12.08 18.18
C ARG A 270 -11.18 12.12 18.26
N ALA A 271 -10.49 11.21 17.58
CA ALA A 271 -9.03 11.19 17.52
C ALA A 271 -8.48 12.40 16.77
N TRP A 272 -9.12 12.83 15.69
CA TRP A 272 -8.73 14.04 14.97
C TRP A 272 -8.89 15.29 15.84
N ASN A 273 -10.05 15.42 16.50
CA ASN A 273 -10.37 16.56 17.35
C ASN A 273 -9.78 16.48 18.77
N SER A 274 -9.04 15.41 19.10
CA SER A 274 -8.35 15.32 20.39
C SER A 274 -7.16 16.28 20.44
N GLY A 275 -6.62 16.54 21.63
CA GLY A 275 -5.33 17.21 21.75
C GLY A 275 -4.18 16.41 21.11
N GLY A 276 -3.08 17.10 20.82
CA GLY A 276 -1.85 16.55 20.21
C GLY A 276 -1.74 16.82 18.71
N ASP A 277 -0.52 16.74 18.17
CA ASP A 277 -0.19 17.08 16.78
C ASP A 277 -0.34 15.90 15.79
N TRP A 278 -0.63 14.70 16.30
CA TRP A 278 -0.63 13.45 15.53
C TRP A 278 -1.83 12.58 15.90
N ILE A 279 -2.24 11.73 14.97
CA ILE A 279 -3.09 10.56 15.24
C ILE A 279 -2.33 9.29 14.88
N ASP A 280 -2.52 8.26 15.71
CA ASP A 280 -2.00 6.92 15.48
C ASP A 280 -3.11 6.10 14.81
N VAL A 281 -2.87 5.59 13.61
CA VAL A 281 -3.82 4.79 12.85
C VAL A 281 -3.18 3.46 12.50
N VAL A 282 -3.83 2.36 12.90
CA VAL A 282 -3.39 1.02 12.52
C VAL A 282 -4.26 0.53 11.38
N ILE A 283 -3.63 0.14 10.28
CA ILE A 283 -4.31 -0.40 9.09
C ILE A 283 -3.81 -1.81 8.78
N ALA A 284 -4.65 -2.61 8.13
CA ALA A 284 -4.18 -3.74 7.33
C ALA A 284 -4.17 -3.30 5.86
N VAL A 285 -2.99 -3.35 5.25
CA VAL A 285 -2.77 -2.95 3.86
C VAL A 285 -3.52 -3.90 2.95
N SER A 286 -4.29 -3.33 2.02
CA SER A 286 -4.97 -4.09 1.00
C SER A 286 -3.95 -4.81 0.10
N PRO A 287 -4.17 -6.11 -0.21
CA PRO A 287 -3.33 -6.80 -1.18
C PRO A 287 -3.32 -6.01 -2.50
N PRO A 288 -2.19 -6.02 -3.25
CA PRO A 288 -2.18 -5.44 -4.58
C PRO A 288 -3.31 -6.05 -5.39
N LYS A 289 -4.12 -5.18 -6.00
CA LYS A 289 -5.18 -5.62 -6.91
C LYS A 289 -4.48 -6.15 -8.16
N ASP A 290 -4.25 -7.46 -8.20
CA ASP A 290 -4.00 -8.18 -9.44
C ASP A 290 -5.32 -8.13 -10.22
N TYR A 291 -5.53 -7.05 -10.97
CA TYR A 291 -6.56 -7.01 -11.98
C TYR A 291 -6.13 -8.02 -13.05
N GLU A 292 -6.55 -9.29 -12.91
CA GLU A 292 -6.79 -10.09 -14.09
C GLU A 292 -7.83 -9.31 -14.89
N ASP A 293 -7.40 -8.68 -15.98
CA ASP A 293 -8.26 -7.93 -16.90
C ASP A 293 -9.56 -8.70 -17.06
N GLU A 294 -10.65 -8.17 -16.51
CA GLU A 294 -11.96 -8.80 -16.61
C GLU A 294 -12.26 -8.99 -18.09
N VAL A 295 -12.25 -10.26 -18.51
CA VAL A 295 -12.70 -10.68 -19.83
C VAL A 295 -14.13 -10.16 -19.93
N THR A 296 -14.32 -9.13 -20.76
CA THR A 296 -15.63 -8.63 -21.10
C THR A 296 -16.36 -9.75 -21.85
N PHE A 297 -17.18 -10.51 -21.14
CA PHE A 297 -18.15 -11.41 -21.75
C PHE A 297 -19.25 -10.54 -22.36
N PHE A 298 -19.12 -10.27 -23.66
CA PHE A 298 -20.21 -9.80 -24.52
C PHE A 298 -20.48 -10.85 -25.60
#